data_AF-A0A957JRV1-F1
#
_entry.id   AF-A0A957JRV1-F1
#
_cell.length_a   1.000
_cell.length_b   1.000
_cell.length_c   1.000
_cell.angle_alpha   90.00
_cell.angle_beta   90.00
_cell.angle_gamma   90.00
#
_symmetry.space_group_name_H-M   'P 1'
#
loop_
_entity.id
_entity.type
_entity.pdbx_description
1 polymer ?
#
loop_
_entity_poly.entity_id
_entity_poly.type
_entity_poly.pdbx_seq_one_letter_code
_entity_poly.pdbx_strand_id
1 'polypeptide(L)'
;GDGESNEGSVWEAALLAGNLALANLTAILIDNRSSSRNLGDVAAKFRLFGWQAETINGRSEPALTQALAAPAADRPSLIVAEVLP
;
A
#
# COMPACT_ATOMS: atom_id res chain seq x y z
N GLY A 1 -8.00 -3.27 -1.98
CA GLY A 1 -7.57 -3.35 -3.40
C GLY A 1 -7.80 -2.04 -4.12
N ASP A 2 -7.42 -1.93 -5.40
CA ASP A 2 -7.61 -0.75 -6.25
C ASP A 2 -9.06 -0.22 -6.30
N GLY A 3 -10.05 -1.12 -6.38
CA GLY A 3 -11.47 -0.79 -6.32
C GLY A 3 -11.88 -0.17 -4.99
N GLU A 4 -11.63 -0.89 -3.89
CA GLU A 4 -11.93 -0.44 -2.51
C GLU A 4 -11.24 0.87 -2.14
N SER A 5 -10.05 1.12 -2.69
CA SER A 5 -9.28 2.35 -2.40
C SER A 5 -9.91 3.61 -3.01
N ASN A 6 -11.03 3.49 -3.73
CA ASN A 6 -11.85 4.64 -4.11
C ASN A 6 -12.74 5.14 -2.98
N GLU A 7 -12.92 4.36 -1.91
CA GLU A 7 -13.68 4.78 -0.74
C GLU A 7 -12.86 5.73 0.14
N GLY A 8 -13.49 6.83 0.58
CA GLY A 8 -12.83 7.86 1.39
C GLY A 8 -12.27 7.33 2.72
N SER A 9 -12.94 6.35 3.32
CA SER A 9 -12.55 5.72 4.59
C SER A 9 -11.16 5.08 4.54
N VAL A 10 -10.73 4.57 3.39
CA VAL A 10 -9.37 4.03 3.21
C VAL A 10 -8.32 5.12 3.43
N TRP A 11 -8.56 6.31 2.88
CA TRP A 11 -7.64 7.44 2.96
C TRP A 11 -7.63 8.07 4.36
N GLU A 12 -8.79 8.16 5.02
CA GLU A 12 -8.90 8.60 6.41
C GLU A 12 -8.11 7.67 7.36
N ALA A 13 -8.27 6.35 7.19
CA ALA A 13 -7.54 5.36 7.96
C ALA A 13 -6.03 5.42 7.67
N ALA A 14 -5.63 5.58 6.40
CA ALA A 14 -4.23 5.70 6.01
C ALA A 14 -3.57 6.95 6.62
N LEU A 15 -4.25 8.09 6.58
CA LEU A 15 -3.78 9.34 7.22
C LEU A 15 -3.62 9.17 8.73
N LEU A 16 -4.62 8.58 9.40
CA LEU A 16 -4.57 8.37 10.85
C LEU A 16 -3.43 7.42 11.26
N ALA A 17 -3.29 6.28 10.58
CA ALA A 17 -2.25 5.30 10.88
C ALA A 17 -0.83 5.85 10.71
N GLY A 18 -0.62 6.70 9.70
CA GLY A 18 0.62 7.41 9.49
C GLY A 18 0.93 8.42 10.60
N ASN A 19 -0.07 9.24 10.98
CA ASN A 19 0.05 10.20 12.09
C ASN A 19 0.33 9.53 13.44
N LEU A 20 -0.21 8.32 13.66
CA LEU A 20 0.02 7.53 14.87
C LEU A 20 1.30 6.69 14.82
N ALA A 21 2.05 6.74 13.72
CA ALA A 21 3.29 5.97 13.52
C ALA A 21 3.14 4.47 13.85
N LEU A 22 2.07 3.84 13.35
CA LEU A 22 1.75 2.44 13.63
C LEU A 22 2.75 1.48 12.95
N ALA A 23 3.95 1.35 13.50
CA ALA A 23 5.02 0.49 12.97
C ALA A 23 4.66 -1.01 12.92
N ASN A 24 3.67 -1.43 13.70
CA ASN A 24 3.15 -2.79 13.69
C ASN A 24 2.09 -3.05 12.61
N LEU A 25 1.73 -2.04 11.79
CA LEU A 25 0.78 -2.17 10.70
C LEU A 25 1.50 -2.34 9.36
N THR A 26 1.23 -3.47 8.70
CA THR A 26 1.59 -3.70 7.30
C THR A 26 0.33 -3.97 6.50
N ALA A 27 0.15 -3.23 5.41
CA ALA A 27 -0.96 -3.38 4.48
C ALA A 27 -0.45 -3.87 3.11
N ILE A 28 -1.27 -4.67 2.43
CA ILE A 28 -1.04 -5.07 1.04
C ILE A 28 -2.23 -4.57 0.22
N LEU A 29 -1.96 -3.79 -0.81
CA LEU A 29 -2.96 -3.32 -1.76
C LEU A 29 -2.75 -4.02 -3.09
N ILE A 30 -3.70 -4.83 -3.50
CA ILE A 30 -3.72 -5.42 -4.84
C ILE A 30 -4.16 -4.36 -5.84
N ASP A 31 -3.30 -4.07 -6.81
CA ASP A 31 -3.62 -3.27 -8.00
C ASP A 31 -3.65 -4.19 -9.23
N ASN A 32 -4.84 -4.61 -9.61
CA ASN A 32 -5.07 -5.42 -10.81
C ASN A 32 -5.63 -4.60 -11.98
N ARG A 33 -5.64 -3.27 -11.86
CA ARG A 33 -6.20 -2.31 -12.84
C ARG A 33 -7.64 -2.64 -13.26
N SER A 34 -8.43 -3.19 -12.34
CA SER A 34 -9.85 -3.49 -12.58
C SER A 34 -10.76 -2.31 -12.27
N SER A 35 -10.29 -1.36 -11.44
CA SER A 35 -11.07 -0.17 -11.12
C SER A 35 -11.20 0.79 -12.31
N SER A 36 -12.41 1.33 -12.50
CA SER A 36 -12.69 2.37 -13.51
C SER A 36 -12.18 3.76 -13.13
N ARG A 37 -11.77 3.95 -11.86
CA ARG A 37 -11.23 5.20 -11.34
C ARG A 37 -9.74 5.01 -11.05
N ASN A 38 -8.91 5.73 -11.79
CA ASN A 38 -7.47 5.66 -11.64
C ASN A 38 -7.01 6.53 -10.47
N LEU A 39 -6.43 5.90 -9.45
CA LEU A 39 -5.85 6.58 -8.29
C LEU A 39 -4.42 7.08 -8.55
N GLY A 40 -3.80 6.72 -9.69
CA GLY A 40 -2.41 7.02 -10.00
C GLY A 40 -1.45 6.24 -9.11
N ASP A 41 -0.32 6.84 -8.75
CA ASP A 41 0.66 6.22 -7.86
C ASP A 41 0.16 6.18 -6.42
N VAL A 42 -0.46 5.06 -6.03
CA VAL A 42 -0.98 4.83 -4.69
C VAL A 42 0.14 4.80 -3.65
N ALA A 43 1.30 4.20 -3.97
CA ALA A 43 2.43 4.16 -3.06
C ALA A 43 2.93 5.58 -2.73
N ALA A 44 3.03 6.46 -3.74
CA ALA A 44 3.39 7.86 -3.51
C ALA A 44 2.40 8.60 -2.60
N LYS A 45 1.09 8.35 -2.74
CA LYS A 45 0.08 8.94 -1.85
C LYS A 45 0.25 8.49 -0.40
N PHE A 46 0.49 7.20 -0.16
CA PHE A 46 0.74 6.69 1.19
C PHE A 46 2.04 7.24 1.78
N ARG A 47 3.09 7.44 0.98
CA ARG A 47 4.32 8.11 1.46
C ARG A 47 4.04 9.53 1.94
N LEU A 48 3.14 10.28 1.30
CA LEU A 48 2.71 11.61 1.78
C LEU A 48 2.01 11.55 3.14
N PHE A 49 1.40 10.41 3.48
CA PHE A 49 0.80 10.17 4.79
C PHE A 49 1.79 9.59 5.81
N GLY A 50 3.08 9.54 5.51
CA GLY A 50 4.10 9.07 6.45
C GLY A 50 4.31 7.56 6.47
N TRP A 51 3.88 6.83 5.44
CA TRP A 51 4.12 5.38 5.33
C TRP A 51 5.45 5.07 4.63
N GLN A 52 6.06 3.94 4.98
CA GLN A 52 6.94 3.26 4.03
C GLN A 52 6.05 2.59 2.99
N ALA A 53 6.19 2.94 1.71
CA ALA A 53 5.40 2.30 0.67
C ALA A 53 6.26 1.95 -0.53
N GLU A 54 5.98 0.82 -1.17
CA GLU A 54 6.61 0.37 -2.40
C GLU A 54 5.62 -0.36 -3.30
N THR A 55 5.92 -0.37 -4.60
CA THR A 55 5.14 -1.10 -5.61
C THR A 55 5.99 -2.25 -6.14
N ILE A 56 5.43 -3.46 -6.17
CA ILE A 56 6.11 -4.67 -6.60
C ILE A 56 5.27 -5.46 -7.60
N ASN A 57 5.90 -6.39 -8.32
CA ASN A 57 5.19 -7.40 -9.09
C ASN A 57 4.52 -8.40 -8.14
N GLY A 58 3.18 -8.35 -8.05
CA GLY A 58 2.38 -9.18 -7.16
C GLY A 58 2.35 -10.67 -7.53
N ARG A 59 2.91 -11.08 -8.67
CA ARG A 59 3.12 -12.49 -9.04
C ARG A 59 4.55 -13.00 -8.80
N SER A 60 5.43 -12.16 -8.26
CA SER A 60 6.78 -12.56 -7.87
C SER A 60 6.80 -12.92 -6.38
N GLU A 61 6.85 -14.21 -6.07
CA GLU A 61 7.02 -14.69 -4.71
C GLU A 61 8.30 -14.12 -4.05
N PRO A 62 9.47 -14.05 -4.73
CA PRO A 62 10.65 -13.44 -4.15
C PRO A 62 10.47 -11.95 -3.80
N ALA A 63 9.75 -11.18 -4.64
CA ALA A 63 9.49 -9.78 -4.37
C ALA A 63 8.55 -9.58 -3.16
N LEU A 64 7.51 -10.42 -3.06
CA LEU A 64 6.59 -10.42 -1.92
C LEU A 64 7.32 -10.77 -0.62
N THR A 65 8.12 -11.83 -0.64
CA THR A 65 8.90 -12.27 0.52
C THR A 65 9.90 -11.20 0.96
N GLN A 66 10.59 -10.57 0.02
CA GLN A 66 11.52 -9.47 0.33
C GLN A 66 10.81 -8.26 0.95
N ALA A 67 9.70 -7.82 0.36
CA ALA A 67 8.95 -6.66 0.84
C ALA A 67 8.33 -6.89 2.23
N LEU A 68 7.83 -8.11 2.48
CA LEU A 68 7.24 -8.49 3.78
C LEU A 68 8.29 -8.72 4.88
N ALA A 69 9.52 -9.06 4.52
CA ALA A 69 10.59 -9.31 5.49
C ALA A 69 11.19 -8.02 6.09
N ALA A 70 10.91 -6.85 5.50
CA ALA A 70 11.52 -5.58 5.89
C ALA A 70 10.49 -4.45 6.12
N PRO A 71 9.49 -4.64 7.01
CA PRO A 71 8.60 -3.55 7.39
C PRO A 71 9.40 -2.44 8.08
N ALA A 72 8.93 -1.20 7.96
CA ALA A 72 9.51 -0.07 8.68
C ALA A 72 9.38 -0.24 10.20
N ALA A 73 10.42 0.17 10.92
CA ALA A 73 10.47 0.06 12.38
C ALA A 73 9.72 1.20 13.11
N ASP A 74 9.44 2.31 12.42
CA ASP A 74 8.98 3.57 13.00
C ASP A 74 7.71 4.14 12.36
N ARG A 75 7.12 3.43 11.38
CA ARG A 75 5.94 3.87 10.64
C ARG A 75 5.22 2.69 9.98
N PRO A 76 3.93 2.82 9.62
CA PRO A 76 3.24 1.75 8.91
C PRO A 76 3.85 1.49 7.52
N SER A 77 3.68 0.26 7.04
CA SER A 77 4.22 -0.21 5.75
C SER A 77 3.11 -0.58 4.77
N LEU A 78 3.24 -0.17 3.50
CA LEU A 78 2.33 -0.53 2.41
C LEU A 78 3.10 -1.21 1.29
N ILE A 79 2.60 -2.35 0.83
CA ILE A 79 3.05 -3.01 -0.39
C ILE A 79 1.91 -2.90 -1.41
N VAL A 80 2.15 -2.19 -2.51
CA VAL A 80 1.25 -2.19 -3.67
C VAL A 80 1.67 -3.34 -4.59
N ALA A 81 0.87 -4.39 -4.65
CA ALA A 81 1.13 -5.56 -5.48
C ALA A 81 0.40 -5.40 -6.82
N GLU A 82 1.14 -5.11 -7.89
CA GLU A 82 0.58 -5.06 -9.24
C GLU A 82 0.34 -6.48 -9.78
N VAL A 83 -0.90 -6.78 -10.16
CA VAL A 83 -1.33 -8.07 -10.70
C VAL A 83 -2.04 -7.84 -12.03
N LEU A 84 -1.26 -7.56 -13.08
CA LEU A 84 -1.78 -7.27 -14.43
C LEU A 84 -2.31 -8.54 -15.11
N PRO A 85 -3.33 -8.49 -15.97
CA PRO A 85 -3.79 -9.66 -16.74
C PRO A 85 -2.68 -10.37 -17.51
#